data_AF-A0A0P8C4C8-F1
#
_entry.id   AF-A0A0P8C4C8-F1
#
_cell.length_a   1.000
_cell.length_b   1.000
_cell.length_c   1.000
_cell.angle_alpha   90.00
_cell.angle_beta   90.00
_cell.angle_gamma   90.00
#
_symmetry.space_group_name_H-M   'P 1'
#
loop_
_entity.id
_entity.type
_entity.pdbx_description
1 polymer ?
#
loop_
_entity_poly.entity_id
_entity_poly.type
_entity_poly.pdbx_seq_one_letter_code
_entity_poly.pdbx_strand_id
1 'polypeptide(L)' 'MEKLCDILRETGANELKCSLNLGVARFELEGKSVMLYKSGRVDIRRIRNTDEARIFLEKIFLMVRDAF' A
#
# COMPACT_ATOMS: atom_id res chain seq x y z
N MET A 1 2.49 -1.84 12.18
CA MET A 1 1.73 -2.66 11.22
C MET A 1 0.26 -2.70 11.54
N GLU A 2 -0.15 -2.91 12.79
CA GLU A 2 -1.57 -2.86 13.18
C GLU A 2 -2.23 -1.54 12.75
N LYS A 3 -1.69 -0.39 13.21
CA LYS A 3 -2.14 0.96 12.79
C LYS A 3 -2.21 1.15 11.26
N LEU A 4 -1.21 0.65 10.53
CA LEU A 4 -1.17 0.72 9.07
C LEU A 4 -2.31 -0.10 8.43
N CYS A 5 -2.57 -1.29 8.94
CA CYS A 5 -3.66 -2.13 8.47
C CYS A 5 -5.02 -1.51 8.76
N ASP A 6 -5.19 -0.85 9.90
CA ASP A 6 -6.42 -0.15 10.24
C ASP A 6 -6.66 1.05 9.30
N ILE A 7 -5.64 1.87 9.05
CA ILE A 7 -5.72 2.97 8.07
C ILE A 7 -6.03 2.46 6.66
N LEU A 8 -5.43 1.33 6.24
CA LEU A 8 -5.72 0.74 4.94
C LEU A 8 -7.16 0.23 4.83
N ARG A 9 -7.80 -0.22 5.93
CA ARG A 9 -9.23 -0.61 5.94
C ARG A 9 -10.14 0.60 5.74
N GLU A 10 -9.78 1.75 6.31
CA GLU A 10 -10.58 2.97 6.23
C GLU A 10 -10.46 3.69 4.87
N THR A 11 -9.33 3.51 4.18
CA THR A 11 -9.01 4.20 2.91
C THR A 11 -9.56 3.52 1.65
N GLY A 12 -10.43 2.51 1.81
CA GLY A 12 -11.08 1.83 0.68
C GLY A 12 -10.17 0.89 -0.10
N ALA A 13 -9.08 0.41 0.52
CA ALA A 13 -8.21 -0.60 -0.09
C ALA A 13 -8.97 -1.92 -0.27
N ASN A 14 -9.08 -2.38 -1.50
CA ASN A 14 -9.80 -3.62 -1.81
C ASN A 14 -8.91 -4.84 -1.56
N GLU A 15 -9.52 -5.98 -1.23
CA GLU A 15 -8.81 -7.25 -1.00
C GLU A 15 -7.66 -7.16 0.02
N LEU A 16 -7.77 -6.26 1.00
CA LEU A 16 -6.72 -6.03 1.98
C LEU A 16 -6.42 -7.30 2.79
N LYS A 17 -5.15 -7.72 2.76
CA LYS A 17 -4.59 -8.80 3.57
C LYS A 17 -3.37 -8.28 4.31
N CYS A 18 -3.38 -8.42 5.63
CA CYS A 18 -2.28 -8.05 6.48
C CYS A 18 -1.66 -9.28 7.14
N SER A 19 -0.33 -9.35 7.14
CA SER A 19 0.42 -10.33 7.92
C SER A 19 1.35 -9.59 8.88
N LEU A 20 1.03 -9.65 10.17
CA LEU A 20 1.86 -9.07 11.22
C LEU A 20 3.20 -9.79 11.33
N ASN A 21 3.20 -11.12 11.19
CA ASN A 21 4.39 -11.96 11.26
C ASN A 21 5.38 -11.65 10.12
N LEU A 22 4.88 -11.44 8.91
CA LEU A 22 5.73 -11.10 7.75
C LEU A 22 5.97 -9.59 7.62
N GLY A 23 5.27 -8.77 8.41
CA GLY A 23 5.33 -7.32 8.33
C GLY A 23 4.93 -6.79 6.95
N VAL A 24 3.88 -7.34 6.34
CA VAL A 24 3.44 -6.95 4.99
C VAL A 24 1.93 -6.76 4.93
N ALA A 25 1.50 -5.73 4.20
CA ALA A 25 0.13 -5.51 3.79
C ALA A 25 0.04 -5.64 2.27
N ARG A 26 -0.92 -6.43 1.78
CA ARG A 26 -1.26 -6.57 0.36
C ARG A 26 -2.66 -6.07 0.12
N PHE A 27 -2.87 -5.26 -0.92
CA PHE A 27 -4.18 -4.76 -1.30
C PHE A 27 -4.22 -4.39 -2.78
N GLU A 28 -5.43 -4.21 -3.30
CA GLU A 28 -5.67 -3.67 -4.65
C GLU A 28 -6.11 -2.20 -4.54
N LEU A 29 -5.49 -1.35 -5.38
CA LEU A 29 -5.82 0.06 -5.51
C LEU A 29 -5.82 0.42 -7.00
N GLU A 30 -6.97 0.88 -7.53
CA GLU A 30 -7.13 1.29 -8.93
C GLU A 30 -6.70 0.20 -9.95
N GLY A 31 -7.01 -1.07 -9.63
CA GLY A 31 -6.68 -2.23 -10.47
C GLY A 31 -5.21 -2.67 -10.42
N LYS A 32 -4.42 -2.06 -9.52
CA LYS A 32 -3.01 -2.38 -9.27
C LYS A 32 -2.84 -3.09 -7.93
N SER A 33 -2.02 -4.14 -7.95
CA SER A 33 -1.66 -4.90 -6.76
C SER A 33 -0.50 -4.22 -6.04
N VAL A 34 -0.70 -3.90 -4.76
CA VAL A 34 0.29 -3.23 -3.91
C VAL A 34 0.71 -4.17 -2.80
N MET A 35 2.01 -4.26 -2.57
CA MET A 35 2.59 -4.82 -1.35
C MET A 35 3.39 -3.74 -0.63
N LEU A 36 2.99 -3.46 0.62
CA LEU A 36 3.65 -2.51 1.50
C LEU A 36 4.27 -3.26 2.67
N TYR A 37 5.58 -3.14 2.82
CA TYR A 37 6.32 -3.80 3.89
C TYR A 37 6.52 -2.84 5.07
N LYS A 38 6.67 -3.39 6.28
CA LYS A 38 6.97 -2.65 7.51
C LYS A 38 8.23 -1.78 7.39
N SER A 39 9.17 -2.16 6.51
CA SER A 39 10.38 -1.40 6.20
C SER A 39 10.13 -0.12 5.39
N GLY A 40 8.91 0.13 4.93
CA GLY A 40 8.57 1.24 4.02
C GLY A 40 8.80 0.91 2.54
N ARG A 41 9.35 -0.28 2.23
CA ARG A 41 9.41 -0.77 0.84
C ARG A 41 8.00 -0.92 0.28
N VAL A 42 7.83 -0.55 -0.99
CA VAL A 42 6.57 -0.72 -1.74
C VAL A 42 6.88 -1.46 -3.04
N ASP A 43 6.18 -2.57 -3.28
CA ASP A 43 6.18 -3.24 -4.58
C ASP A 43 4.80 -3.02 -5.23
N ILE A 44 4.78 -2.47 -6.45
CA ILE A 44 3.55 -2.18 -7.21
C ILE A 44 3.57 -2.97 -8.51
N ARG A 45 2.50 -3.72 -8.79
CA ARG A 45 2.34 -4.44 -10.07
C ARG A 45 1.44 -3.67 -11.03
N ARG A 46 1.64 -3.90 -12.34
CA ARG A 46 0.88 -3.27 -13.45
C ARG A 46 1.08 -1.76 -13.61
N ILE A 47 2.28 -1.28 -13.27
CA ILE A 47 2.75 0.06 -13.63
C ILE A 47 3.30 0.02 -15.06
N ARG A 48 2.95 1.02 -15.87
CA ARG A 48 3.33 1.13 -17.29
C ARG A 48 4.63 1.90 -17.50
N ASN A 49 4.85 2.93 -16.69
CA ASN A 49 6.01 3.81 -16.80
C ASN A 49 6.34 4.50 -15.46
N THR A 50 7.47 5.20 -15.44
CA THR A 50 8.00 5.84 -14.23
C THR A 50 7.13 6.99 -13.74
N ASP A 51 6.48 7.75 -14.64
CA ASP A 51 5.62 8.87 -14.25
C ASP A 51 4.36 8.38 -13.52
N GLU A 52 3.74 7.31 -14.02
CA GLU A 52 2.66 6.62 -13.35
C GLU A 52 3.11 6.07 -11.99
N ALA A 53 4.31 5.47 -11.94
CA ALA A 53 4.88 4.97 -10.69
C ALA A 53 5.00 6.07 -9.64
N ARG A 54 5.48 7.24 -10.04
CA ARG A 54 5.66 8.40 -9.16
C ARG A 54 4.34 8.88 -8.58
N ILE A 55 3.35 9.13 -9.43
CA ILE A 55 2.02 9.59 -9.01
C ILE A 55 1.37 8.57 -8.06
N PHE A 56 1.53 7.28 -8.37
CA PHE A 56 0.94 6.21 -7.57
C PHE A 56 1.62 6.08 -6.20
N LEU A 57 2.96 6.23 -6.13
CA LEU A 57 3.70 6.25 -4.87
C LEU A 57 3.32 7.45 -4.01
N GLU A 58 3.16 8.65 -4.59
CA GLU A 58 2.69 9.84 -3.86
C GLU A 58 1.29 9.60 -3.25
N LYS A 59 0.39 8.94 -3.98
CA LYS A 59 -0.93 8.53 -3.47
C LYS A 59 -0.82 7.55 -2.30
N ILE A 60 -0.04 6.47 -2.44
CA ILE A 60 0.17 5.50 -1.34
C ILE A 60 0.74 6.22 -0.12
N PHE A 61 1.75 7.07 -0.32
CA PHE A 61 2.35 7.85 0.77
C PHE A 61 1.30 8.66 1.52
N LEU A 62 0.44 9.40 0.81
CA LEU A 62 -0.63 10.19 1.44
C LEU A 62 -1.63 9.31 2.20
N MET A 63 -1.95 8.11 1.71
CA MET A 63 -2.86 7.18 2.40
C MET A 63 -2.28 6.66 3.71
N VAL A 64 -0.96 6.44 3.77
CA VAL A 64 -0.32 5.73 4.89
C VAL A 64 0.56 6.62 5.77
N ARG A 65 0.66 7.92 5.46
CA ARG A 65 1.52 8.87 6.19
C ARG A 65 1.22 8.88 7.69
N ASP A 66 -0.06 8.79 8.04
CA ASP A 66 -0.50 8.86 9.43
C ASP A 66 -0.37 7.50 10.16
N ALA A 67 0.10 6.45 9.47
CA ALA A 67 0.37 5.12 10.04
C ALA A 67 1.73 5.02 10.75
N PHE A 68 2.62 5.97 10.49
CA PHE A 68 3.94 6.12 11.10
C PHE A 68 3.94 7.33 12.03
#